data_AF-A0A966XF24-F1
#
_entry.id   AF-A0A966XF24-F1
#
_cell.length_a   1.000
_cell.length_b   1.000
_cell.length_c   1.000
_cell.angle_alpha   90.00
_cell.angle_beta   90.00
_cell.angle_gamma   90.00
#
_symmetry.space_group_name_H-M   'P 1'
#
loop_
_entity.id
_entity.type
_entity.pdbx_description
1 polymer ?
#
loop_
_entity_poly.entity_id
_entity_poly.type
_entity_poly.pdbx_seq_one_letter_code
_entity_poly.pdbx_strand_id
1 'polypeptide(L)'
;IGNWWSSAHADLIPVGEAGKGYIGANFSGVGADFPALQDVIKYVVDAGKSQADPSTVGHILYNRGLYNAVIVAEAIATAQKMTGKKSITGADMRLGLENFVLDQARLAELGLSGFTGDLRGDCADHEGGGSVFFQQWNGSDFEVISEPIAPMSDKVKPLLEAAAEAYKADKPEWQGQTCS
;
A
#
# COMPACT_ATOMS: atom_id res chain seq x y z
N ILE A 1 12.50 -10.92 -13.44
CA ILE A 1 12.07 -10.23 -12.21
C ILE A 1 11.00 -9.23 -12.62
N GLY A 2 9.79 -9.37 -12.11
CA GLY A 2 8.66 -8.49 -12.35
C GLY A 2 8.64 -7.29 -11.39
N ASN A 3 8.05 -6.19 -11.86
CA ASN A 3 7.68 -5.09 -10.98
C ASN A 3 6.33 -5.36 -10.30
N TRP A 4 5.88 -4.46 -9.42
CA TRP A 4 4.61 -4.58 -8.71
C TRP A 4 3.42 -4.87 -9.64
N TRP A 5 3.37 -4.29 -10.82
CA TRP A 5 2.26 -4.46 -11.78
C TRP A 5 2.24 -5.80 -12.55
N SER A 6 3.26 -6.63 -12.38
CA SER A 6 3.40 -7.94 -13.03
C SER A 6 3.65 -9.06 -12.03
N SER A 7 3.23 -8.86 -10.77
CA SER A 7 3.57 -9.73 -9.64
C SER A 7 2.34 -10.14 -8.84
N ALA A 8 1.25 -10.51 -9.52
CA ALA A 8 0.02 -10.99 -8.89
C ALA A 8 -0.35 -12.41 -9.32
N HIS A 9 -1.22 -13.06 -8.53
CA HIS A 9 -1.81 -14.36 -8.87
C HIS A 9 -2.44 -14.37 -10.27
N ALA A 10 -3.10 -13.28 -10.68
CA ALA A 10 -3.68 -13.15 -12.02
C ALA A 10 -2.67 -13.27 -13.15
N ASP A 11 -1.41 -12.88 -12.91
CA ASP A 11 -0.33 -12.95 -13.90
C ASP A 11 0.27 -14.36 -13.98
N LEU A 12 0.29 -15.10 -12.87
CA LEU A 12 1.04 -16.36 -12.74
C LEU A 12 0.18 -17.61 -12.68
N ILE A 13 -1.10 -17.54 -12.27
CA ILE A 13 -2.04 -18.67 -12.32
C ILE A 13 -2.11 -19.28 -13.74
N PRO A 14 -2.23 -18.50 -14.84
CA PRO A 14 -2.24 -19.06 -16.19
C PRO A 14 -0.93 -19.75 -16.59
N VAL A 15 0.19 -19.38 -15.92
CA VAL A 15 1.52 -19.96 -16.16
C VAL A 15 1.73 -21.23 -15.32
N GLY A 16 1.20 -21.26 -14.09
CA GLY A 16 1.28 -22.38 -13.17
C GLY A 16 2.71 -22.81 -12.85
N GLU A 17 2.96 -24.12 -12.83
CA GLU A 17 4.27 -24.71 -12.49
C GLU A 17 5.39 -24.22 -13.43
N ALA A 18 5.09 -23.93 -14.70
CA ALA A 18 6.10 -23.43 -15.64
C ALA A 18 6.66 -22.05 -15.24
N GLY A 19 5.93 -21.29 -14.42
CA GLY A 19 6.35 -19.99 -13.91
C GLY A 19 7.18 -20.09 -12.63
N LYS A 20 7.42 -21.29 -12.10
CA LYS A 20 8.15 -21.49 -10.85
C LYS A 20 9.53 -20.82 -10.89
N GLY A 21 9.84 -20.11 -9.82
CA GLY A 21 11.06 -19.31 -9.73
C GLY A 21 10.90 -17.87 -10.23
N TYR A 22 9.74 -17.50 -10.81
CA TYR A 22 9.44 -16.11 -11.13
C TYR A 22 9.50 -15.25 -9.87
N ILE A 23 10.35 -14.22 -9.89
CA ILE A 23 10.48 -13.25 -8.79
C ILE A 23 9.75 -11.97 -9.18
N GLY A 24 8.97 -11.42 -8.25
CA GLY A 24 8.22 -10.19 -8.39
C GLY A 24 8.42 -9.24 -7.21
N ALA A 25 8.43 -7.94 -7.45
CA ALA A 25 8.42 -6.93 -6.39
C ALA A 25 7.01 -6.74 -5.82
N ASN A 26 6.92 -6.53 -4.51
CA ASN A 26 5.67 -6.28 -3.79
C ASN A 26 5.90 -5.39 -2.56
N PHE A 27 4.85 -4.82 -1.98
CA PHE A 27 4.92 -4.00 -0.77
C PHE A 27 3.70 -4.19 0.16
N SER A 28 2.86 -5.19 -0.10
CA SER A 28 1.70 -5.54 0.73
C SER A 28 1.67 -7.04 0.97
N GLY A 29 1.14 -7.49 2.10
CA GLY A 29 1.25 -8.87 2.55
C GLY A 29 0.74 -9.90 1.55
N VAL A 30 1.21 -11.14 1.71
CA VAL A 30 0.84 -12.29 0.87
C VAL A 30 0.07 -13.30 1.72
N GLY A 31 -0.99 -13.88 1.17
CA GLY A 31 -1.82 -14.86 1.87
C GLY A 31 -2.87 -14.23 2.79
N ALA A 32 -3.62 -15.10 3.46
CA ALA A 32 -4.81 -14.73 4.24
C ALA A 32 -4.63 -14.84 5.77
N ASP A 33 -3.47 -15.27 6.25
CA ASP A 33 -3.27 -15.65 7.66
C ASP A 33 -3.21 -14.46 8.65
N PHE A 34 -3.29 -13.23 8.14
CA PHE A 34 -3.34 -12.03 8.97
C PHE A 34 -4.66 -11.96 9.76
N PRO A 35 -4.65 -11.65 11.07
CA PRO A 35 -5.87 -11.50 11.86
C PRO A 35 -6.92 -10.58 11.23
N ALA A 36 -6.50 -9.47 10.61
CA ALA A 36 -7.41 -8.57 9.90
C ALA A 36 -8.12 -9.26 8.71
N LEU A 37 -7.40 -10.09 7.95
CA LEU A 37 -7.99 -10.84 6.84
C LEU A 37 -8.92 -11.94 7.36
N GLN A 38 -8.62 -12.57 8.49
CA GLN A 38 -9.54 -13.50 9.15
C GLN A 38 -10.83 -12.82 9.60
N ASP A 39 -10.75 -11.60 10.11
CA ASP A 39 -11.94 -10.79 10.42
C ASP A 39 -12.73 -10.41 9.16
N VAL A 40 -12.04 -10.09 8.06
CA VAL A 40 -12.71 -9.84 6.76
C VAL A 40 -13.44 -11.09 6.27
N ILE A 41 -12.81 -12.27 6.35
CA ILE A 41 -13.46 -13.54 6.00
C ILE A 41 -14.73 -13.72 6.85
N LYS A 42 -14.61 -13.64 8.17
CA LYS A 42 -15.70 -13.90 9.10
C LYS A 42 -16.86 -12.90 8.98
N TYR A 43 -16.56 -11.60 8.97
CA TYR A 43 -17.59 -10.56 9.13
C TYR A 43 -18.11 -10.01 7.80
N VAL A 44 -17.38 -10.24 6.70
CA VAL A 44 -17.74 -9.73 5.36
C VAL A 44 -18.00 -10.88 4.40
N VAL A 45 -17.07 -11.82 4.24
CA VAL A 45 -17.19 -12.89 3.23
C VAL A 45 -18.23 -13.92 3.65
N ASP A 46 -18.06 -14.56 4.81
CA ASP A 46 -18.99 -15.57 5.36
C ASP A 46 -20.37 -14.99 5.65
N ALA A 47 -20.43 -13.68 5.94
CA ALA A 47 -21.68 -12.95 6.12
C ALA A 47 -22.41 -12.62 4.80
N GLY A 48 -21.87 -13.00 3.63
CA GLY A 48 -22.46 -12.74 2.32
C GLY A 48 -22.45 -11.27 1.91
N LYS A 49 -21.56 -10.46 2.50
CA LYS A 49 -21.43 -9.01 2.25
C LYS A 49 -20.29 -8.66 1.29
N SER A 50 -19.49 -9.65 0.88
CA SER A 50 -18.45 -9.48 -0.11
C SER A 50 -19.03 -9.51 -1.53
N GLN A 51 -18.52 -8.62 -2.39
CA GLN A 51 -18.72 -8.70 -3.84
C GLN A 51 -17.55 -9.38 -4.56
N ALA A 52 -16.43 -9.62 -3.87
CA ALA A 52 -15.27 -10.32 -4.39
C ALA A 52 -15.48 -11.84 -4.30
N ASP A 53 -14.85 -12.57 -5.21
CA ASP A 53 -14.76 -14.03 -5.15
C ASP A 53 -14.05 -14.45 -3.84
N PRO A 54 -14.72 -15.22 -2.95
CA PRO A 54 -14.14 -15.67 -1.70
C PRO A 54 -12.77 -16.37 -1.85
N SER A 55 -12.53 -17.05 -2.98
CA SER A 55 -11.25 -17.75 -3.20
C SER A 55 -10.08 -16.82 -3.46
N THR A 56 -10.32 -15.52 -3.63
CA THR A 56 -9.28 -14.52 -3.90
C THR A 56 -8.80 -13.81 -2.65
N VAL A 57 -9.40 -14.06 -1.48
CA VAL A 57 -8.93 -13.48 -0.21
C VAL A 57 -7.51 -13.96 0.05
N GLY A 58 -6.60 -13.02 0.30
CA GLY A 58 -5.17 -13.31 0.46
C GLY A 58 -4.36 -13.32 -0.84
N HIS A 59 -5.02 -13.31 -2.01
CA HIS A 59 -4.31 -13.07 -3.26
C HIS A 59 -3.73 -11.65 -3.27
N ILE A 60 -2.64 -11.47 -4.02
CA ILE A 60 -1.90 -10.21 -4.07
C ILE A 60 -2.81 -9.01 -4.38
N LEU A 61 -3.71 -9.11 -5.36
CA LEU A 61 -4.60 -8.00 -5.71
C LEU A 61 -5.65 -7.70 -4.62
N TYR A 62 -6.14 -8.73 -3.93
CA TYR A 62 -7.05 -8.55 -2.80
C TYR A 62 -6.34 -7.80 -1.67
N ASN A 63 -5.13 -8.24 -1.33
CA ASN A 63 -4.32 -7.65 -0.27
C ASN A 63 -3.89 -6.22 -0.60
N ARG A 64 -3.64 -5.89 -1.88
CA ARG A 64 -3.45 -4.48 -2.32
C ARG A 64 -4.70 -3.63 -2.10
N GLY A 65 -5.89 -4.18 -2.39
CA GLY A 65 -7.16 -3.51 -2.13
C GLY A 65 -7.38 -3.23 -0.64
N LEU A 66 -7.13 -4.24 0.20
CA LEU A 66 -7.18 -4.10 1.65
C LEU A 66 -6.16 -3.06 2.14
N TYR A 67 -4.92 -3.11 1.64
CA TYR A 67 -3.87 -2.18 2.01
C TYR A 67 -4.28 -0.73 1.73
N ASN A 68 -4.77 -0.47 0.53
CA ASN A 68 -5.24 0.86 0.14
C ASN A 68 -6.40 1.33 1.04
N ALA A 69 -7.33 0.43 1.38
CA ALA A 69 -8.43 0.76 2.30
C ALA A 69 -7.92 1.11 3.71
N VAL A 70 -6.89 0.43 4.21
CA VAL A 70 -6.23 0.73 5.50
C VAL A 70 -5.61 2.12 5.47
N ILE A 71 -4.83 2.47 4.43
CA ILE A 71 -4.22 3.81 4.30
C ILE A 71 -5.30 4.90 4.33
N VAL A 72 -6.36 4.72 3.54
CA VAL A 72 -7.47 5.68 3.49
C VAL A 72 -8.16 5.81 4.85
N ALA A 73 -8.40 4.70 5.55
CA ALA A 73 -9.02 4.71 6.87
C ALA A 73 -8.15 5.42 7.93
N GLU A 74 -6.84 5.17 7.93
CA GLU A 74 -5.89 5.81 8.86
C GLU A 74 -5.78 7.31 8.59
N ALA A 75 -5.76 7.73 7.32
CA ALA A 75 -5.80 9.13 6.94
C ALA A 75 -7.10 9.82 7.37
N ILE A 76 -8.26 9.18 7.18
CA ILE A 76 -9.55 9.69 7.67
C ILE A 76 -9.53 9.83 9.19
N ALA A 77 -9.09 8.80 9.92
CA ALA A 77 -9.02 8.83 11.38
C ALA A 77 -8.10 9.95 11.88
N THR A 78 -6.98 10.16 11.19
CA THR A 78 -6.01 11.23 11.48
C THR A 78 -6.64 12.61 11.24
N ALA A 79 -7.29 12.81 10.09
CA ALA A 79 -8.02 14.04 9.78
C ALA A 79 -9.13 14.36 10.80
N GLN A 80 -9.92 13.36 11.17
CA GLN A 80 -10.97 13.50 12.20
C GLN A 80 -10.38 13.91 13.55
N LYS A 81 -9.25 13.30 13.96
CA LYS A 81 -8.55 13.65 15.20
C LYS A 81 -8.01 15.08 15.17
N MET A 82 -7.39 15.50 14.06
CA MET A 82 -6.79 16.83 13.92
C MET A 82 -7.84 17.94 13.86
N THR A 83 -8.96 17.68 13.20
CA THR A 83 -9.99 18.71 12.92
C THR A 83 -11.16 18.70 13.91
N GLY A 84 -11.33 17.60 14.65
CA GLY A 84 -12.50 17.35 15.51
C GLY A 84 -13.80 17.08 14.74
N LYS A 85 -13.76 17.04 13.40
CA LYS A 85 -14.94 16.84 12.56
C LYS A 85 -15.23 15.35 12.39
N LYS A 86 -16.51 14.96 12.45
CA LYS A 86 -16.93 13.59 12.12
C LYS A 86 -16.98 13.36 10.60
N SER A 87 -17.57 14.29 9.88
CA SER A 87 -17.58 14.28 8.40
C SER A 87 -16.49 15.21 7.90
N ILE A 88 -15.47 14.63 7.26
CA ILE A 88 -14.32 15.38 6.76
C ILE A 88 -14.60 15.92 5.34
N THR A 89 -13.95 17.01 4.98
CA THR A 89 -13.89 17.53 3.61
C THR A 89 -12.65 17.00 2.86
N GLY A 90 -12.53 17.29 1.56
CA GLY A 90 -11.31 16.95 0.81
C GLY A 90 -10.06 17.64 1.35
N ALA A 91 -10.18 18.88 1.84
CA ALA A 91 -9.06 19.59 2.48
C ALA A 91 -8.63 18.93 3.81
N ASP A 92 -9.61 18.45 4.59
CA ASP A 92 -9.34 17.71 5.82
C ASP A 92 -8.69 16.34 5.49
N MET A 93 -9.12 15.66 4.42
CA MET A 93 -8.51 14.41 3.97
C MET A 93 -7.04 14.59 3.56
N ARG A 94 -6.70 15.67 2.84
CA ARG A 94 -5.30 16.02 2.55
C ARG A 94 -4.48 16.13 3.83
N LEU A 95 -4.99 16.85 4.84
CA LEU A 95 -4.31 16.95 6.15
C LEU A 95 -4.09 15.56 6.77
N GLY A 96 -5.08 14.68 6.70
CA GLY A 96 -4.94 13.29 7.15
C GLY A 96 -3.86 12.51 6.41
N LEU A 97 -3.87 12.58 5.07
CA LEU A 97 -2.89 11.91 4.21
C LEU A 97 -1.46 12.43 4.42
N GLU A 98 -1.30 13.70 4.79
CA GLU A 98 0.00 14.32 5.05
C GLU A 98 0.49 14.12 6.49
N ASN A 99 -0.28 13.47 7.38
CA ASN A 99 0.06 13.36 8.80
C ASN A 99 -0.18 11.98 9.44
N PHE A 100 -0.75 11.01 8.71
CA PHE A 100 -0.98 9.68 9.28
C PHE A 100 0.36 8.97 9.54
N VAL A 101 0.36 8.06 10.51
CA VAL A 101 1.49 7.19 10.82
C VAL A 101 0.99 5.75 10.87
N LEU A 102 1.55 4.90 10.01
CA LEU A 102 1.28 3.47 9.93
C LEU A 102 2.60 2.72 10.13
N ASP A 103 3.04 2.64 11.38
CA ASP A 103 4.23 1.90 11.80
C ASP A 103 3.89 0.44 12.15
N GLN A 104 4.92 -0.38 12.42
CA GLN A 104 4.71 -1.78 12.84
C GLN A 104 3.83 -1.93 14.09
N ALA A 105 3.82 -0.97 15.02
CA ALA A 105 2.97 -1.03 16.21
C ALA A 105 1.50 -0.85 15.82
N ARG A 106 1.19 0.16 15.00
CA ARG A 106 -0.15 0.39 14.49
C ARG A 106 -0.62 -0.76 13.59
N LEU A 107 0.24 -1.29 12.74
CA LEU A 107 -0.06 -2.48 11.95
C LEU A 107 -0.39 -3.69 12.83
N ALA A 108 0.32 -3.89 13.95
CA ALA A 108 0.00 -4.95 14.90
C ALA A 108 -1.38 -4.75 15.57
N GLU A 109 -1.72 -3.53 15.98
CA GLU A 109 -3.06 -3.21 16.50
C GLU A 109 -4.18 -3.51 15.49
N LEU A 110 -3.90 -3.30 14.20
CA LEU A 110 -4.83 -3.58 13.11
C LEU A 110 -4.88 -5.06 12.72
N GLY A 111 -4.04 -5.93 13.29
CA GLY A 111 -3.95 -7.34 12.91
C GLY A 111 -3.23 -7.57 11.58
N LEU A 112 -2.26 -6.70 11.24
CA LEU A 112 -1.51 -6.64 9.99
C LEU A 112 0.01 -6.61 10.23
N SER A 113 0.52 -7.20 11.32
CA SER A 113 1.96 -7.26 11.59
C SER A 113 2.74 -7.83 10.40
N GLY A 114 3.79 -7.12 9.96
CA GLY A 114 4.62 -7.55 8.82
C GLY A 114 3.93 -7.50 7.46
N PHE A 115 2.73 -6.94 7.37
CA PHE A 115 1.98 -6.85 6.11
C PHE A 115 2.61 -5.85 5.13
N THR A 116 3.23 -4.79 5.61
CA THR A 116 3.94 -3.79 4.81
C THR A 116 5.09 -3.22 5.63
N GLY A 117 6.03 -2.54 4.97
CA GLY A 117 6.95 -1.65 5.65
C GLY A 117 6.23 -0.45 6.28
N ASP A 118 6.92 0.24 7.17
CA ASP A 118 6.42 1.46 7.81
C ASP A 118 6.10 2.52 6.75
N LEU A 119 4.96 3.19 6.94
CA LEU A 119 4.47 4.23 6.05
C LEU A 119 4.02 5.43 6.88
N ARG A 120 4.34 6.64 6.43
CA ARG A 120 3.79 7.85 7.02
C ARG A 120 3.45 8.88 5.95
N GLY A 121 2.43 9.67 6.22
CA GLY A 121 2.15 10.88 5.47
C GLY A 121 3.15 11.99 5.79
N ASP A 122 3.50 12.79 4.78
CA ASP A 122 4.23 14.04 4.94
C ASP A 122 3.83 15.02 3.83
N CYS A 123 3.89 16.32 4.09
CA CYS A 123 3.54 17.33 3.08
C CYS A 123 4.55 17.38 1.92
N ALA A 124 5.84 17.19 2.21
CA ALA A 124 6.92 17.22 1.24
C ALA A 124 7.20 15.85 0.60
N ASP A 125 6.67 14.78 1.19
CA ASP A 125 6.80 13.40 0.71
C ASP A 125 5.44 12.67 0.74
N HIS A 126 4.79 12.61 -0.43
CA HIS A 126 3.52 11.91 -0.63
C HIS A 126 3.70 10.41 -0.96
N GLU A 127 4.93 9.89 -0.94
CA GLU A 127 5.22 8.46 -1.08
C GLU A 127 5.29 7.77 0.30
N GLY A 128 5.95 8.41 1.27
CA GLY A 128 5.94 7.98 2.68
C GLY A 128 6.98 6.93 3.07
N GLY A 129 7.98 6.67 2.21
CA GLY A 129 9.14 5.81 2.50
C GLY A 129 9.38 4.68 1.48
N GLY A 130 8.33 4.11 0.89
CA GLY A 130 8.40 3.36 -0.37
C GLY A 130 9.25 2.08 -0.41
N SER A 131 9.37 1.31 0.68
CA SER A 131 10.10 0.04 0.62
C SER A 131 9.33 -1.04 -0.15
N VAL A 132 10.05 -1.85 -0.92
CA VAL A 132 9.52 -3.04 -1.59
C VAL A 132 10.25 -4.28 -1.08
N PHE A 133 9.60 -5.43 -1.09
CA PHE A 133 10.22 -6.73 -0.89
C PHE A 133 10.02 -7.60 -2.13
N PHE A 134 10.81 -8.66 -2.26
CA PHE A 134 10.66 -9.63 -3.32
C PHE A 134 9.90 -10.86 -2.84
N GLN A 135 9.04 -11.34 -3.72
CA GLN A 135 8.32 -12.60 -3.57
C GLN A 135 8.59 -13.50 -4.78
N GLN A 136 8.57 -14.81 -4.58
CA GLN A 136 8.81 -15.80 -5.61
C GLN A 136 7.60 -16.71 -5.79
N TRP A 137 7.23 -16.95 -7.05
CA TRP A 137 6.22 -17.93 -7.41
C TRP A 137 6.77 -19.35 -7.23
N ASN A 138 6.13 -20.16 -6.40
CA ASN A 138 6.55 -21.54 -6.12
C ASN A 138 5.97 -22.59 -7.09
N GLY A 139 5.12 -22.16 -8.03
CA GLY A 139 4.37 -22.99 -8.97
C GLY A 139 2.85 -22.87 -8.80
N SER A 140 2.41 -22.47 -7.61
CA SER A 140 0.99 -22.31 -7.26
C SER A 140 0.67 -21.06 -6.43
N ASP A 141 1.63 -20.53 -5.68
CA ASP A 141 1.47 -19.34 -4.83
C ASP A 141 2.78 -18.53 -4.75
N PHE A 142 2.73 -17.36 -4.11
CA PHE A 142 3.87 -16.51 -3.82
C PHE A 142 4.41 -16.71 -2.40
N GLU A 143 5.73 -16.75 -2.27
CA GLU A 143 6.43 -16.76 -1.00
C GLU A 143 7.34 -15.53 -0.91
N VAL A 144 7.37 -14.84 0.23
CA VAL A 144 8.29 -13.72 0.45
C VAL A 144 9.72 -14.25 0.61
N ILE A 145 10.66 -13.71 -0.16
CA ILE A 145 12.06 -14.20 -0.24
C ILE A 145 13.09 -13.13 0.11
N SER A 146 12.68 -11.94 0.52
CA SER A 146 13.59 -10.89 0.95
C SER A 146 13.02 -10.08 2.11
N GLU A 147 13.93 -9.47 2.87
CA GLU A 147 13.62 -8.33 3.71
C GLU A 147 13.17 -7.12 2.85
N PRO A 148 12.51 -6.11 3.46
CA PRO A 148 12.23 -4.84 2.79
C PRO A 148 13.50 -4.17 2.27
N ILE A 149 13.41 -3.65 1.05
CA ILE A 149 14.48 -2.95 0.34
C ILE A 149 14.03 -1.50 0.19
N ALA A 150 14.78 -0.60 0.82
CA ALA A 150 14.54 0.83 0.75
C ALA A 150 14.81 1.39 -0.66
N PRO A 151 14.10 2.46 -1.07
CA PRO A 151 14.37 3.13 -2.32
C PRO A 151 15.76 3.77 -2.32
N MET A 152 16.35 3.89 -3.52
CA MET A 152 17.62 4.59 -3.73
C MET A 152 17.41 6.11 -3.73
N SER A 153 16.98 6.67 -2.60
CA SER A 153 16.55 8.07 -2.50
C SER A 153 17.64 9.06 -2.92
N ASP A 154 18.92 8.74 -2.71
CA ASP A 154 20.05 9.57 -3.18
C ASP A 154 20.10 9.71 -4.71
N LYS A 155 19.55 8.74 -5.45
CA LYS A 155 19.46 8.75 -6.91
C LYS A 155 18.13 9.28 -7.43
N VAL A 156 17.02 8.83 -6.83
CA VAL A 156 15.68 9.11 -7.38
C VAL A 156 15.13 10.46 -6.92
N LYS A 157 15.44 10.92 -5.71
CA LYS A 157 14.91 12.19 -5.18
C LYS A 157 15.29 13.40 -6.05
N PRO A 158 16.54 13.56 -6.53
CA PRO A 158 16.88 14.66 -7.44
C PRO A 158 16.07 14.65 -8.74
N LEU A 159 15.72 13.47 -9.24
CA LEU A 159 14.91 13.31 -10.46
C LEU A 159 13.44 13.70 -10.20
N LEU A 160 12.89 13.32 -9.04
CA LEU A 160 11.55 13.69 -8.61
C LEU A 160 11.43 15.21 -8.43
N GLU A 161 12.40 15.83 -7.75
CA GLU A 161 12.45 17.28 -7.54
C GLU A 161 12.56 18.02 -8.88
N ALA A 162 13.46 17.59 -9.77
CA ALA A 162 13.58 18.18 -11.11
C ALA A 162 12.29 18.08 -11.92
N ALA A 163 11.58 16.94 -11.87
CA ALA A 163 10.30 16.76 -12.54
C ALA A 163 9.20 17.67 -11.95
N ALA A 164 9.15 17.79 -10.61
CA ALA A 164 8.20 18.67 -9.93
C ALA A 164 8.45 20.16 -10.26
N GLU A 165 9.71 20.60 -10.28
CA GLU A 165 10.08 21.96 -10.70
C GLU A 165 9.72 22.22 -12.17
N ALA A 166 10.01 21.28 -13.06
CA ALA A 166 9.65 21.41 -14.47
C ALA A 166 8.14 21.54 -14.66
N TYR A 167 7.34 20.77 -13.92
CA TYR A 167 5.88 20.87 -13.96
C TYR A 167 5.39 22.25 -13.48
N LYS A 168 5.93 22.79 -12.39
CA LYS A 168 5.58 24.14 -11.90
C LYS A 168 5.95 25.22 -12.91
N ALA A 169 7.11 25.10 -13.56
CA ALA A 169 7.55 26.06 -14.56
C ALA A 169 6.63 26.07 -15.81
N ASP A 170 6.14 24.90 -16.23
CA ASP A 170 5.17 24.76 -17.33
C ASP A 170 3.77 25.30 -16.96
N LYS A 171 3.41 25.28 -15.67
CA LYS A 171 2.11 25.72 -15.17
C LYS A 171 2.25 26.93 -14.23
N PRO A 172 2.46 28.16 -14.75
CA PRO A 172 2.74 29.34 -13.92
C PRO A 172 1.60 29.73 -12.97
N GLU A 173 0.36 29.32 -13.27
CA GLU A 173 -0.81 29.53 -12.42
C GLU A 173 -0.96 28.46 -11.31
N TRP A 174 -0.06 27.48 -11.24
CA TRP A 174 -0.11 26.41 -10.25
C TRP A 174 0.14 26.95 -8.85
N GLN A 175 -0.85 26.79 -7.97
CA GLN A 175 -0.71 27.16 -6.57
C GLN A 175 -0.06 26.02 -5.79
N GLY A 176 1.17 26.26 -5.35
CA GLY A 176 1.89 25.34 -4.47
C GLY A 176 1.33 25.34 -3.04
N GLN A 177 1.83 24.39 -2.25
CA GLN A 177 1.62 24.31 -0.81
C GLN A 177 2.93 24.62 -0.09
N THR A 178 2.87 25.35 1.01
CA THR A 178 4.01 25.50 1.92
C THR A 178 3.94 24.38 2.94
N CYS A 179 4.95 23.50 2.92
CA CYS A 179 5.14 22.50 3.95
C CYS A 179 5.93 23.12 5.12
N SER A 180 5.47 22.88 6.35
CA SER A 180 6.08 23.37 7.59
C SER A 180 6.64 22.23 8.42
#